data_AF-A0A9Y1GE14-F1
#
_entry.id   AF-A0A9Y1GE14-F1
#
_cell.length_a   1.000
_cell.length_b   1.000
_cell.length_c   1.000
_cell.angle_alpha   90.00
_cell.angle_beta   90.00
_cell.angle_gamma   90.00
#
_symmetry.space_group_name_H-M   'P 1'
#
loop_
_entity.id
_entity.type
_entity.pdbx_description
1 polymer ?
#
loop_
_entity_poly.entity_id
_entity_poly.type
_entity_poly.pdbx_seq_one_letter_code
_entity_poly.pdbx_strand_id
1 'polypeptide(L)'
;MDILSLDIQNCLTIGSASLELDNRGLLLIQGENRDDTSAKSNGAGKSSIVDALCWCLYGETARGVSGDLIVNDTAKKTALSL
;
A
#
# COMPACT_ATOMS: atom_id res chain seq x y z
N MET A 1 0.45 7.86 -19.73
CA MET A 1 1.11 8.09 -18.44
C MET A 1 1.57 6.73 -17.99
N ASP A 2 2.88 6.57 -17.80
CA ASP A 2 3.48 5.29 -17.41
C ASP A 2 3.96 5.42 -15.97
N ILE A 3 3.66 4.43 -15.14
CA ILE A 3 4.11 4.35 -13.75
C ILE A 3 5.33 3.44 -13.73
N LEU A 4 6.50 4.03 -13.50
CA LEU A 4 7.78 3.33 -13.60
C LEU A 4 8.07 2.51 -12.34
N SER A 5 7.89 3.13 -11.18
CA SER A 5 8.12 2.52 -9.87
C SER A 5 7.11 3.03 -8.85
N LEU A 6 7.02 2.30 -7.74
CA LEU A 6 6.26 2.70 -6.56
C LEU A 6 7.09 2.37 -5.31
N ASP A 7 7.47 3.43 -4.60
CA ASP A 7 8.06 3.35 -3.28
C ASP A 7 7.01 3.68 -2.22
N ILE A 8 6.93 2.84 -1.19
CA ILE A 8 5.93 2.92 -0.13
C ILE A 8 6.68 2.93 1.20
N GLN A 9 6.43 3.92 2.04
CA GLN A 9 6.89 3.93 3.43
C GLN A 9 5.75 4.32 4.38
N ASN A 10 5.61 3.57 5.46
CA ASN A 10 4.65 3.81 6.54
C ASN A 10 3.22 4.11 6.04
N CYS A 11 2.74 3.33 5.08
CA CYS A 11 1.43 3.52 4.44
C CYS A 11 0.52 2.31 4.69
N LEU A 12 -0.65 2.53 5.28
CA LEU A 12 -1.62 1.50 5.66
C LEU A 12 -0.93 0.37 6.42
N THR A 13 -0.98 -0.87 5.94
CA THR A 13 -0.35 -2.03 6.59
C THR A 13 1.12 -2.24 6.17
N ILE A 14 1.69 -1.37 5.32
CA ILE A 14 3.03 -1.52 4.74
C ILE A 14 4.00 -0.61 5.48
N GLY A 15 5.03 -1.21 6.11
CA GLY A 15 6.14 -0.47 6.69
C GLY A 15 7.07 0.08 5.60
N SER A 16 7.55 -0.78 4.70
CA SER A 16 8.27 -0.38 3.50
C SER A 16 8.06 -1.35 2.34
N ALA A 17 8.04 -0.84 1.12
CA ALA A 17 8.09 -1.63 -0.12
C ALA A 17 8.60 -0.79 -1.29
N SER A 18 9.33 -1.41 -2.20
CA SER A 18 9.77 -0.81 -3.47
C SER A 18 9.38 -1.76 -4.60
N LEU A 19 8.64 -1.26 -5.59
CA LEU A 19 8.13 -2.04 -6.72
C LEU A 19 8.54 -1.39 -8.04
N GLU A 20 9.21 -2.17 -8.89
CA GLU A 20 9.43 -1.83 -10.30
C GLU A 20 8.20 -2.23 -11.12
N LEU A 21 7.51 -1.23 -11.68
CA LEU A 21 6.24 -1.36 -12.39
C LEU A 21 6.36 -1.14 -13.91
N ASP A 22 7.49 -0.62 -14.37
CA ASP A 22 7.73 -0.38 -15.79
C ASP A 22 7.71 -1.67 -16.63
N ASN A 23 7.05 -1.61 -17.79
CA ASN A 23 7.02 -2.68 -18.79
C ASN A 23 6.64 -4.09 -18.27
N ARG A 24 5.83 -4.17 -17.20
CA ARG A 24 5.43 -5.45 -16.58
C ARG A 24 4.24 -6.15 -17.26
N GLY A 25 3.44 -5.42 -18.04
CA GLY A 25 2.18 -5.95 -18.59
C GLY A 25 1.18 -6.30 -17.48
N LEU A 26 0.73 -7.55 -17.40
CA LEU A 26 -0.13 -8.04 -16.32
C LEU A 26 0.71 -8.52 -15.14
N LEU A 27 0.59 -7.86 -13.99
CA LEU A 27 1.32 -8.22 -12.77
C LEU A 27 0.39 -8.92 -11.77
N LEU A 28 0.80 -10.09 -11.29
CA LEU A 28 0.12 -10.82 -10.22
C LEU A 28 0.70 -10.45 -8.85
N ILE A 29 -0.14 -9.98 -7.94
CA ILE A 29 0.24 -9.69 -6.54
C ILE A 29 -0.36 -10.77 -5.64
N GLN A 30 0.49 -11.52 -4.95
CA GLN A 30 0.11 -12.60 -4.03
C GLN A 30 0.69 -12.38 -2.64
N GLY A 31 0.09 -13.04 -1.65
CA GLY A 31 0.50 -12.95 -0.26
C GLY A 31 -0.54 -13.54 0.68
N GLU A 32 -0.08 -14.06 1.81
CA GLU A 32 -0.84 -14.75 2.85
C GLU A 32 -0.57 -14.06 4.19
N ASN A 33 -1.60 -13.85 5.00
CA ASN A 33 -1.38 -13.35 6.36
C ASN A 33 -0.94 -14.51 7.25
N ARG A 34 0.22 -14.33 7.89
CA ARG A 34 0.83 -15.30 8.80
C ARG A 34 0.79 -14.85 10.26
N ASP A 35 0.10 -13.75 10.53
CA ASP A 35 -0.07 -13.18 11.86
C ASP A 35 -1.34 -13.77 12.50
N ASP A 36 -2.33 -12.94 12.78
CA ASP A 36 -3.56 -13.34 13.46
C ASP A 36 -4.47 -14.17 12.54
N THR A 37 -4.57 -15.47 12.85
CA THR A 37 -5.46 -16.41 12.16
C THR A 37 -6.95 -16.13 12.40
N SER A 38 -7.31 -15.30 13.39
CA SER A 38 -8.68 -14.84 13.62
C SER A 38 -9.12 -13.73 12.67
N ALA A 39 -8.19 -13.20 11.85
CA ALA A 39 -8.51 -12.18 10.86
C ALA A 39 -9.60 -12.68 9.89
N LYS A 40 -10.67 -11.89 9.76
CA LYS A 40 -11.81 -12.19 8.87
C LYS A 40 -11.47 -12.07 7.37
N SER A 41 -10.27 -11.59 7.06
CA SER A 41 -9.75 -11.39 5.71
C SER A 41 -8.26 -11.73 5.69
N ASN A 42 -7.70 -11.93 4.50
CA ASN A 42 -6.30 -12.32 4.36
C ASN A 42 -5.30 -11.24 4.81
N GLY A 43 -5.65 -9.98 5.11
CA GLY A 43 -4.80 -9.03 5.86
C GLY A 43 -3.36 -8.70 5.38
N ALA A 44 -2.83 -9.35 4.35
CA ALA A 44 -1.40 -9.41 4.03
C ALA A 44 -0.85 -8.17 3.29
N GLY A 45 -1.58 -7.06 3.27
CA GLY A 45 -1.14 -5.80 2.64
C GLY A 45 -1.23 -5.71 1.11
N LYS A 46 -1.75 -6.72 0.40
CA LYS A 46 -1.91 -6.66 -1.07
C LYS A 46 -2.70 -5.44 -1.55
N SER A 47 -3.88 -5.22 -0.99
CA SER A 47 -4.72 -4.07 -1.33
C SER A 47 -4.06 -2.75 -0.95
N SER A 48 -3.19 -2.73 0.07
CA SER A 48 -2.45 -1.54 0.48
C SER A 48 -1.47 -1.06 -0.59
N ILE A 49 -0.91 -1.95 -1.41
CA ILE A 49 -0.05 -1.58 -2.56
C ILE A 49 -0.86 -0.79 -3.60
N VAL A 50 -2.03 -1.31 -3.97
CA VAL A 50 -2.90 -0.66 -4.97
C VAL A 50 -3.48 0.64 -4.42
N ASP A 51 -3.84 0.67 -3.14
CA ASP A 51 -4.34 1.87 -2.47
C ASP A 51 -3.27 2.97 -2.36
N ALA A 52 -2.02 2.61 -2.06
CA ALA A 52 -0.91 3.57 -2.06
C ALA A 52 -0.75 4.20 -3.44
N LEU A 53 -0.83 3.41 -4.51
CA LEU A 53 -0.79 3.92 -5.88
C LEU A 53 -1.96 4.87 -6.17
N CYS A 54 -3.19 4.52 -5.80
CA CYS A 54 -4.34 5.40 -5.94
C CYS A 54 -4.16 6.71 -5.18
N TRP A 55 -3.66 6.64 -3.95
CA TRP A 55 -3.41 7.80 -3.12
C TRP A 55 -2.37 8.74 -3.74
N CYS A 56 -1.27 8.22 -4.29
CA CYS A 56 -0.27 9.02 -5.00
C CYS A 56 -0.86 9.80 -6.19
N LEU A 57 -1.83 9.20 -6.90
CA LEU A 57 -2.42 9.80 -8.09
C LEU A 57 -3.57 10.77 -7.79
N TYR A 58 -4.34 10.50 -6.74
CA TYR A 58 -5.63 11.16 -6.53
C TYR A 58 -5.79 11.79 -5.14
N GLY A 59 -4.83 11.59 -4.23
CA GLY A 59 -4.92 12.04 -2.83
C GLY A 59 -5.88 11.22 -1.96
N GLU A 60 -6.44 10.14 -2.50
CA GLU A 60 -7.40 9.26 -1.84
C GLU A 60 -7.28 7.82 -2.38
N THR A 61 -7.52 6.82 -1.55
CA THR A 61 -7.55 5.42 -2.01
C THR A 61 -8.84 5.12 -2.76
N ALA A 62 -8.87 4.01 -3.51
CA ALA A 62 -10.11 3.54 -4.16
C ALA A 62 -11.25 3.22 -3.17
N ARG A 63 -10.96 3.18 -1.86
CA ARG A 63 -11.89 2.89 -0.77
C ARG A 63 -12.30 4.15 0.02
N GLY A 64 -11.84 5.32 -0.39
CA GLY A 64 -12.17 6.60 0.24
C GLY A 64 -11.31 6.96 1.46
N VAL A 65 -10.13 6.36 1.60
CA VAL A 65 -9.19 6.67 2.70
C VAL A 65 -8.26 7.78 2.24
N SER A 66 -8.04 8.81 3.06
CA SER A 66 -7.20 9.96 2.74
C SER A 66 -6.60 10.60 3.99
N GLY A 67 -5.70 11.58 3.78
CA GLY A 67 -5.04 12.33 4.86
C GLY A 67 -4.29 11.42 5.83
N ASP A 68 -4.42 11.70 7.13
CA ASP A 68 -3.72 10.97 8.19
C ASP A 68 -4.13 9.50 8.30
N LEU A 69 -5.27 9.09 7.74
CA LEU A 69 -5.73 7.70 7.77
C LEU A 69 -4.90 6.78 6.85
N ILE A 70 -4.07 7.36 5.98
CA ILE A 70 -3.12 6.63 5.14
C ILE A 70 -1.88 6.22 5.94
N VAL A 71 -1.57 6.91 7.04
CA VAL A 71 -0.37 6.64 7.84
C VAL A 71 -0.52 5.28 8.54
N ASN A 72 0.50 4.43 8.41
CA ASN A 72 0.59 3.17 9.12
C ASN A 72 0.46 3.39 10.64
N ASP A 73 -0.38 2.58 11.29
CA ASP A 73 -0.76 2.72 12.69
C ASP A 73 0.32 2.26 13.68
N THR A 74 1.25 1.42 13.23
CA THR A 74 2.42 0.99 14.01
C THR A 74 3.62 1.93 13.86
N ALA A 75 3.70 2.66 12.75
CA ALA A 75 4.66 3.72 12.56
C ALA A 75 4.28 4.90 13.47
N LYS A 76 5.22 5.37 14.31
CA LYS A 76 5.03 6.64 15.03
C LYS A 76 4.68 7.70 13.97
N LYS A 77 3.66 8.54 14.22
CA LYS A 77 3.16 9.60 13.32
C LYS A 77 4.23 10.64 12.96
N THR A 78 5.22 10.22 12.21
CA THR A 78 6.32 11.01 11.66
C THR A 78 6.20 10.81 10.17
N ALA A 79 5.79 11.88 9.50
CA ALA A 79 5.53 12.09 8.08
C ALA A 79 5.69 10.88 7.13
N LEU A 80 4.64 10.61 6.34
CA LEU A 80 4.72 9.76 5.16
C LEU A 80 5.79 10.33 4.22
N SER A 81 6.80 9.53 3.88
CA SER A 81 7.70 9.78 2.75
C SER A 81 7.25 8.89 1.59
N LEU A 82 6.81 9.52 0.50
CA LEU A 82 6.60 8.89 -0.80
C LEU A 82 7.73 9.26 -1.74
#